data_AF-A0A8H6H8F9-F1
#
_entry.id   AF-A0A8H6H8F9-F1
#
_cell.length_a   1.000
_cell.length_b   1.000
_cell.length_c   1.000
_cell.angle_alpha   90.00
_cell.angle_beta   90.00
_cell.angle_gamma   90.00
#
_symmetry.space_group_name_H-M   'P 1'
#
loop_
_entity.id
_entity.type
_entity.pdbx_description
1 polymer ?
#
loop_
_entity_poly.entity_id
_entity_poly.type
_entity_poly.pdbx_seq_one_letter_code
_entity_poly.pdbx_strand_id
1 'polypeptide(L)'
;MGRRAKYYTLADKANARKIQRAKTKHTPESKAQVSAGGRAIARRKAENRRQYLKLKPIPVVPKPVRRHSWAPMSWMQWRSVYERFHQGEDTLFLNELELVGDDFAALVQLPPYCSSVTSLANFNDLWGELSAALHGYMTSRYIQETEARANRMKSARDSDIREELWEQHRTLTKTWNDLTDFLG
;
A
#
# COMPACT_ATOMS: atom_id res chain seq x y z
N MET A 1 20.24 46.16 -36.07
CA MET A 1 19.63 46.97 -34.98
C MET A 1 19.34 46.07 -33.79
N GLY A 2 20.09 46.20 -32.69
CA GLY A 2 19.96 45.31 -31.53
C GLY A 2 18.81 45.71 -30.60
N ARG A 3 18.01 44.75 -30.14
CA ARG A 3 16.96 44.94 -29.12
C ARG A 3 17.59 45.35 -27.79
N ARG A 4 17.39 46.61 -27.37
CA ARG A 4 17.80 47.08 -26.04
C ARG A 4 16.95 46.44 -24.95
N ALA A 5 17.59 46.02 -23.85
CA ALA A 5 16.89 45.47 -22.69
C ALA A 5 16.00 46.55 -22.04
N LYS A 6 14.74 46.21 -21.75
CA LYS A 6 13.73 47.13 -21.21
C LYS A 6 14.04 47.64 -19.79
N TYR A 7 14.92 46.96 -19.06
CA TYR A 7 15.33 47.32 -17.70
C TYR A 7 16.85 47.14 -17.58
N TYR A 8 17.53 48.13 -17.01
CA TYR A 8 18.99 48.14 -16.88
C TYR A 8 19.47 47.31 -15.67
N THR A 9 18.65 47.18 -14.62
CA THR A 9 19.02 46.40 -13.43
C THR A 9 17.92 45.44 -12.97
N LEU A 10 18.29 44.42 -12.19
CA LEU A 10 17.34 43.49 -11.55
C LEU A 10 16.43 44.21 -10.54
N ALA A 11 16.93 45.27 -9.89
CA ALA A 11 16.15 46.11 -8.99
C ALA A 11 15.04 46.87 -9.72
N ASP A 12 15.32 47.40 -10.92
CA ASP A 12 14.31 48.08 -11.75
C ASP A 12 13.20 47.13 -12.19
N LYS A 13 13.57 45.88 -12.53
CA LYS A 13 12.60 44.84 -12.87
C LYS A 13 11.72 44.47 -11.68
N ALA A 14 12.27 44.45 -10.46
CA ALA A 14 11.51 44.19 -9.24
C ALA A 14 10.56 45.35 -8.89
N ASN A 15 11.02 46.59 -9.01
CA ASN A 15 10.22 47.79 -8.77
C ASN A 15 9.08 47.94 -9.79
N ALA A 16 9.35 47.67 -11.08
CA ALA A 16 8.31 47.66 -12.12
C ALA A 16 7.22 46.61 -11.84
N ARG A 17 7.60 45.41 -11.35
CA ARG A 17 6.65 44.37 -10.93
C ARG A 17 5.84 44.78 -9.71
N LYS A 18 6.45 45.45 -8.72
CA LYS A 18 5.72 46.00 -7.56
C LYS A 18 4.68 47.04 -8.00
N ILE A 19 5.06 47.97 -8.88
CA ILE A 19 4.16 49.01 -9.40
C ILE A 19 3.03 48.39 -10.23
N GLN A 20 3.32 47.39 -11.08
CA GLN A 20 2.27 46.66 -11.80
C GLN A 20 1.29 45.97 -10.86
N ARG A 21 1.77 45.25 -9.85
CA ARG A 21 0.92 44.57 -8.86
C ARG A 21 0.07 45.54 -8.04
N ALA A 22 0.60 46.71 -7.72
CA ALA A 22 -0.15 47.76 -7.02
C ALA A 22 -1.28 48.31 -7.90
N LYS A 23 -1.02 48.52 -9.21
CA LYS A 23 -2.05 48.96 -10.18
C LYS A 23 -3.15 47.92 -10.39
N THR A 24 -2.85 46.62 -10.30
CA THR A 24 -3.87 45.57 -10.48
C THR A 24 -4.74 45.33 -9.23
N LYS A 25 -4.27 45.67 -8.03
CA LYS A 25 -4.98 45.39 -6.75
C LYS A 25 -6.15 46.35 -6.46
N HIS A 26 -6.23 47.49 -7.13
CA HIS A 26 -7.18 48.56 -6.78
C HIS A 26 -8.23 48.88 -7.85
N THR A 27 -8.31 48.14 -8.96
CA THR A 27 -9.43 48.29 -9.90
C THR A 27 -10.65 47.46 -9.47
N PRO A 28 -11.87 48.03 -9.41
CA PRO A 28 -13.08 47.30 -9.03
C PRO A 28 -13.34 46.05 -9.89
N GLU A 29 -12.98 46.11 -11.17
CA GLU A 29 -13.13 45.02 -12.13
C GLU A 29 -12.23 43.81 -11.83
N SER A 30 -11.03 44.02 -11.27
CA SER A 30 -10.11 42.92 -10.94
C SER A 30 -10.59 42.11 -9.73
N LYS A 31 -11.21 42.76 -8.74
CA LYS A 31 -11.85 42.07 -7.61
C LYS A 31 -13.07 41.27 -8.04
N ALA A 32 -13.87 41.79 -8.98
CA ALA A 32 -15.01 41.07 -9.53
C ALA A 32 -14.56 39.82 -10.33
N GLN A 33 -13.57 39.94 -11.20
CA GLN A 33 -13.02 38.82 -11.98
C GLN A 33 -12.38 37.72 -11.13
N VAL A 34 -11.63 38.06 -10.08
CA VAL A 34 -11.03 37.06 -9.17
C VAL A 34 -12.12 36.33 -8.37
N SER A 35 -13.18 37.02 -7.95
CA SER A 35 -14.32 36.39 -7.27
C SER A 35 -15.14 35.49 -8.18
N ALA A 36 -15.26 35.83 -9.47
CA ALA A 36 -15.98 35.03 -10.48
C ALA A 36 -15.18 33.80 -10.90
N GLY A 37 -13.86 33.96 -11.11
CA GLY A 37 -12.94 32.86 -11.40
C GLY A 37 -12.81 31.86 -10.25
N GLY A 38 -12.75 32.34 -9.00
CA GLY A 38 -12.74 31.48 -7.81
C GLY A 38 -14.04 30.67 -7.64
N ARG A 39 -15.19 31.32 -7.88
CA ARG A 39 -16.50 30.65 -7.86
C ARG A 39 -16.64 29.60 -8.98
N ALA A 40 -16.12 29.87 -10.18
CA ALA A 40 -16.11 28.91 -11.29
C ALA A 40 -15.23 27.67 -10.99
N ILE A 41 -14.05 27.87 -10.39
CA ILE A 41 -13.16 26.77 -9.98
C ILE A 41 -13.80 25.93 -8.87
N ALA A 42 -14.45 26.55 -7.89
CA ALA A 42 -15.16 25.85 -6.83
C ALA A 42 -16.33 25.01 -7.38
N ARG A 43 -17.10 25.58 -8.33
CA ARG A 43 -18.20 24.86 -9.01
C ARG A 43 -17.68 23.65 -9.80
N ARG A 44 -16.58 23.82 -10.54
CA ARG A 44 -15.94 22.73 -11.30
C ARG A 44 -15.39 21.64 -10.39
N LYS A 45 -14.80 21.99 -9.23
CA LYS A 45 -14.35 21.02 -8.22
C LYS A 45 -15.52 20.24 -7.59
N ALA A 46 -16.63 20.93 -7.29
CA ALA A 46 -17.82 20.29 -6.76
C ALA A 46 -18.48 19.34 -7.78
N GLU A 47 -18.47 19.71 -9.06
CA GLU A 47 -19.01 18.90 -10.15
C GLU A 47 -18.13 17.67 -10.44
N ASN A 48 -16.80 17.84 -10.47
CA ASN A 48 -15.86 16.72 -10.50
C ASN A 48 -16.07 15.78 -9.31
N ARG A 49 -16.24 16.31 -8.09
CA ARG A 49 -16.52 15.49 -6.90
C ARG A 49 -17.83 14.71 -7.05
N ARG A 50 -18.88 15.31 -7.62
CA ARG A 50 -20.15 14.63 -7.91
C ARG A 50 -19.99 13.54 -8.98
N GLN A 51 -19.19 13.78 -10.03
CA GLN A 51 -18.87 12.76 -11.03
C GLN A 51 -18.06 11.60 -10.43
N TYR A 52 -17.06 11.89 -9.59
CA TYR A 52 -16.30 10.87 -8.85
C TYR A 52 -17.18 10.01 -7.94
N LEU A 53 -18.23 10.59 -7.34
CA LEU A 53 -19.17 9.84 -6.50
C LEU A 53 -20.17 9.02 -7.33
N LYS A 54 -20.55 9.48 -8.53
CA LYS A 54 -21.37 8.69 -9.48
C LYS A 54 -20.61 7.53 -10.12
N LEU A 55 -19.28 7.63 -10.18
CA LEU A 55 -18.39 6.59 -10.71
C LEU A 55 -17.96 5.55 -9.67
N LYS A 56 -18.54 5.55 -8.46
CA LYS A 56 -18.36 4.45 -7.51
C LYS A 56 -19.54 3.47 -7.59
N PRO A 57 -19.44 2.38 -8.37
CA PRO A 57 -20.23 1.20 -8.09
C PRO A 57 -19.63 0.51 -6.86
N ILE A 58 -20.40 0.47 -5.76
CA ILE A 58 -20.37 -0.64 -4.80
C ILE A 58 -21.56 -1.50 -5.25
N PRO A 59 -21.45 -2.81 -5.56
CA PRO A 59 -20.59 -3.80 -4.90
C PRO A 59 -19.81 -4.67 -5.89
N VAL A 60 -18.68 -5.24 -5.45
CA VAL A 60 -18.21 -6.48 -6.07
C VAL A 60 -17.76 -7.38 -4.94
N VAL A 61 -18.55 -8.42 -4.66
CA VAL A 61 -18.04 -9.70 -4.16
C VAL A 61 -16.65 -9.91 -4.77
N PRO A 62 -15.57 -10.19 -4.01
CA PRO A 62 -14.23 -10.24 -4.56
C PRO A 62 -14.26 -11.14 -5.80
N LYS A 63 -14.15 -10.52 -6.98
CA LYS A 63 -14.10 -11.29 -8.20
C LYS A 63 -12.78 -12.05 -8.13
N PRO A 64 -12.79 -13.38 -8.24
CA PRO A 64 -11.55 -14.14 -8.31
C PRO A 64 -10.70 -13.52 -9.42
N VAL A 65 -9.43 -13.26 -9.13
CA VAL A 65 -8.46 -12.72 -10.08
C VAL A 65 -8.23 -13.78 -11.15
N ARG A 66 -9.09 -13.82 -12.17
CA ARG A 66 -8.91 -14.72 -13.31
C ARG A 66 -7.86 -14.12 -14.24
N ARG A 67 -6.69 -14.75 -14.29
CA ARG A 67 -5.59 -14.40 -15.19
C ARG A 67 -6.03 -14.69 -16.64
N HIS A 68 -6.13 -13.65 -17.46
CA HIS A 68 -6.41 -13.79 -18.90
C HIS A 68 -5.19 -13.51 -19.81
N SER A 69 -3.97 -13.43 -19.28
CA SER A 69 -2.79 -13.21 -20.14
C SER A 69 -1.55 -13.89 -19.61
N TRP A 70 -0.95 -14.72 -20.47
CA TRP A 70 0.30 -15.47 -20.32
C TRP A 70 1.57 -14.60 -20.20
N ALA A 71 1.44 -13.33 -19.80
CA ALA A 71 2.59 -12.44 -19.67
C ALA A 71 3.16 -12.50 -18.23
N PRO A 72 4.50 -12.52 -18.07
CA PRO A 72 5.12 -12.36 -16.77
C PRO A 72 4.62 -11.07 -16.12
N MET A 73 4.27 -11.16 -14.83
CA MET A 73 3.69 -10.03 -14.12
C MET A 73 4.69 -8.89 -14.00
N SER A 74 4.22 -7.68 -14.29
CA SER A 74 5.00 -6.46 -14.07
C SER A 74 5.17 -6.17 -12.57
N TRP A 75 6.21 -5.41 -12.23
CA TRP A 75 6.45 -4.91 -10.87
C TRP A 75 5.22 -4.24 -10.22
N MET A 76 4.45 -3.47 -11.00
CA MET A 76 3.23 -2.82 -10.50
C MET A 76 2.16 -3.83 -10.09
N GLN A 77 2.06 -4.96 -10.78
CA GLN A 77 1.11 -6.02 -10.46
C GLN A 77 1.56 -6.78 -9.20
N TRP A 78 2.86 -7.08 -9.05
CA TRP A 78 3.40 -7.65 -7.81
C TRP A 78 3.09 -6.80 -6.59
N ARG A 79 3.35 -5.50 -6.70
CA ARG A 79 3.04 -4.54 -5.65
C ARG A 79 1.56 -4.52 -5.29
N SER A 80 0.68 -4.55 -6.31
CA SER A 80 -0.76 -4.57 -6.07
C SER A 80 -1.23 -5.85 -5.36
N VAL A 81 -0.64 -7.01 -5.66
CA VAL A 81 -0.95 -8.27 -4.95
C VAL A 81 -0.47 -8.18 -3.51
N TYR A 82 0.77 -7.76 -3.29
CA TYR A 82 1.29 -7.55 -1.94
C TYR A 82 0.42 -6.60 -1.10
N GLU A 83 0.06 -5.43 -1.65
CA GLU A 83 -0.73 -4.42 -0.93
C GLU A 83 -2.11 -4.94 -0.50
N ARG A 84 -2.73 -5.80 -1.30
CA ARG A 84 -4.02 -6.44 -1.00
C ARG A 84 -3.94 -7.38 0.20
N PHE A 85 -2.98 -8.31 0.18
CA PHE A 85 -2.75 -9.22 1.29
C PHE A 85 -2.27 -8.50 2.56
N HIS A 86 -1.46 -7.46 2.39
CA HIS A 86 -1.06 -6.59 3.48
C HIS A 86 -2.26 -5.90 4.14
N GLN A 87 -3.26 -5.48 3.35
CA GLN A 87 -4.50 -4.87 3.83
C GLN A 87 -5.49 -5.86 4.45
N GLY A 88 -5.16 -7.16 4.49
CA GLY A 88 -5.97 -8.20 5.14
C GLY A 88 -6.84 -9.01 4.19
N GLU A 89 -6.58 -8.97 2.88
CA GLU A 89 -7.14 -9.97 1.97
C GLU A 89 -6.43 -11.32 2.19
N ASP A 90 -7.20 -12.40 2.18
CA ASP A 90 -6.75 -13.74 2.57
C ASP A 90 -6.97 -14.80 1.48
N THR A 91 -7.45 -14.39 0.31
CA THR A 91 -7.82 -15.30 -0.78
C THR A 91 -7.04 -15.01 -2.06
N LEU A 92 -6.39 -16.04 -2.62
CA LEU A 92 -5.66 -15.99 -3.88
C LEU A 92 -6.19 -17.05 -4.86
N PHE A 93 -6.45 -16.64 -6.09
CA PHE A 93 -6.87 -17.56 -7.15
C PHE A 93 -5.73 -17.81 -8.13
N LEU A 94 -5.21 -19.03 -8.11
CA LEU A 94 -4.15 -19.53 -8.99
C LEU A 94 -4.76 -20.53 -9.99
N ASN A 95 -5.18 -20.04 -11.16
CA ASN A 95 -5.89 -20.84 -12.17
C ASN A 95 -7.17 -21.50 -11.60
N GLU A 96 -7.13 -22.80 -11.33
CA GLU A 96 -8.23 -23.60 -10.76
C GLU A 96 -8.10 -23.77 -9.24
N LEU A 97 -6.97 -23.35 -8.66
CA LEU A 97 -6.69 -23.47 -7.23
C LEU A 97 -7.05 -22.16 -6.51
N GLU A 98 -7.89 -22.26 -5.49
CA GLU A 98 -8.18 -21.17 -4.56
C GLU A 98 -7.39 -21.44 -3.27
N LEU A 99 -6.58 -20.47 -2.86
CA LEU A 99 -5.85 -20.47 -1.60
C LEU A 99 -6.50 -19.50 -0.64
N VAL A 100 -6.78 -19.95 0.56
CA VAL A 100 -7.44 -19.20 1.63
C VAL A 100 -6.45 -18.93 2.76
N GLY A 101 -6.82 -18.11 3.74
CA GLY A 101 -5.95 -17.68 4.83
C GLY A 101 -5.30 -18.82 5.63
N ASP A 102 -5.97 -19.98 5.72
CA ASP A 102 -5.44 -21.19 6.36
C ASP A 102 -4.37 -21.89 5.51
N ASP A 103 -4.51 -21.87 4.18
CA ASP A 103 -3.48 -22.38 3.26
C ASP A 103 -2.22 -21.51 3.34
N PHE A 104 -2.38 -20.19 3.41
CA PHE A 104 -1.27 -19.28 3.64
C PHE A 104 -0.60 -19.53 4.99
N ALA A 105 -1.36 -19.78 6.05
CA ALA A 105 -0.80 -20.13 7.35
C ALA A 105 0.01 -21.44 7.30
N ALA A 106 -0.46 -22.44 6.55
CA ALA A 106 0.26 -23.69 6.32
C ALA A 106 1.54 -23.47 5.50
N LEU A 107 1.50 -22.60 4.49
CA LEU A 107 2.66 -22.29 3.64
C LEU A 107 3.74 -21.46 4.33
N VAL A 108 3.41 -20.71 5.38
CA VAL A 108 4.38 -19.98 6.22
C VAL A 108 5.20 -20.94 7.09
N GLN A 109 4.70 -22.15 7.34
CA GLN A 109 5.44 -23.15 8.11
C GLN A 109 6.59 -23.76 7.29
N LEU A 110 7.52 -24.42 7.98
CA LEU A 110 8.65 -25.08 7.34
C LEU A 110 8.18 -26.14 6.32
N PRO A 111 8.95 -26.39 5.25
CA PRO A 111 8.64 -27.41 4.25
C PRO A 111 8.34 -28.78 4.88
N PRO A 112 7.49 -29.62 4.24
CA PRO A 112 7.05 -29.50 2.85
C PRO A 112 5.81 -28.61 2.67
N TYR A 113 5.84 -27.78 1.61
CA TYR A 113 4.66 -27.03 1.16
C TYR A 113 3.55 -27.99 0.70
N CYS A 114 2.28 -27.56 0.82
CA CYS A 114 1.14 -28.36 0.38
C CYS A 114 1.31 -28.84 -1.06
N SER A 115 1.18 -30.16 -1.26
CA SER A 115 1.37 -30.81 -2.56
C SER A 115 0.45 -30.23 -3.64
N SER A 116 -0.76 -29.79 -3.26
CA SER A 116 -1.75 -29.11 -4.11
C SER A 116 -1.21 -27.85 -4.78
N VAL A 117 -0.31 -27.12 -4.13
CA VAL A 117 0.30 -25.89 -4.64
C VAL A 117 1.48 -26.24 -5.54
N THR A 118 2.35 -27.14 -5.08
CA THR A 118 3.56 -27.53 -5.83
C THR A 118 3.28 -28.43 -7.03
N SER A 119 2.10 -29.07 -7.10
CA SER A 119 1.68 -29.92 -8.22
C SER A 119 1.08 -29.15 -9.40
N LEU A 120 0.94 -27.83 -9.31
CA LEU A 120 0.42 -27.01 -10.41
C LEU A 120 1.39 -27.07 -11.61
N ALA A 121 0.87 -27.43 -12.79
CA ALA A 121 1.66 -27.60 -14.01
C ALA A 121 2.47 -26.35 -14.40
N ASN A 122 2.03 -25.17 -13.98
CA ASN A 122 2.66 -23.87 -14.21
C ASN A 122 3.11 -23.19 -12.90
N PHE A 123 3.45 -23.96 -11.86
CA PHE A 123 3.85 -23.45 -10.55
C PHE A 123 4.93 -22.36 -10.63
N ASN A 124 5.98 -22.57 -11.42
CA ASN A 124 7.07 -21.60 -11.58
C ASN A 124 6.59 -20.24 -12.12
N ASP A 125 5.60 -20.24 -13.01
CA ASP A 125 5.02 -19.01 -13.59
C ASP A 125 4.05 -18.29 -12.65
N LEU A 126 3.55 -19.02 -11.65
CA LEU A 126 2.67 -18.54 -10.58
C LEU A 126 3.45 -18.18 -9.31
N TRP A 127 4.71 -18.60 -9.21
CA TRP A 127 5.53 -18.43 -8.02
C TRP A 127 5.64 -16.98 -7.57
N GLY A 128 5.80 -16.05 -8.50
CA GLY A 128 5.86 -14.65 -8.12
C GLY A 128 4.56 -14.18 -7.43
N GLU A 129 3.39 -14.70 -7.83
CA GLU A 129 2.08 -14.28 -7.31
C GLU A 129 1.85 -14.83 -5.93
N LEU A 130 2.13 -16.12 -5.81
CA LEU A 130 2.18 -16.80 -4.54
C LEU A 130 3.15 -16.11 -3.58
N SER A 131 4.36 -15.76 -4.03
CA SER A 131 5.38 -15.12 -3.19
C SER A 131 4.98 -13.70 -2.74
N ALA A 132 4.37 -12.90 -3.63
CA ALA A 132 3.90 -11.56 -3.30
C ALA A 132 2.72 -11.62 -2.31
N ALA A 133 1.78 -12.54 -2.52
CA ALA A 133 0.66 -12.79 -1.62
C ALA A 133 1.14 -13.27 -0.25
N LEU A 134 2.02 -14.28 -0.22
CA LEU A 134 2.62 -14.81 1.00
C LEU A 134 3.36 -13.72 1.78
N HIS A 135 4.15 -12.89 1.10
CA HIS A 135 4.84 -11.78 1.75
C HIS A 135 3.88 -10.73 2.33
N GLY A 136 2.82 -10.38 1.61
CA GLY A 136 1.77 -9.49 2.11
C GLY A 136 1.08 -10.06 3.35
N TYR A 137 0.72 -11.34 3.30
CA TYR A 137 0.08 -12.06 4.40
C TYR A 137 0.98 -12.09 5.65
N MET A 138 2.23 -12.51 5.50
CA MET A 138 3.21 -12.54 6.61
C MET A 138 3.40 -11.15 7.22
N THR A 139 3.48 -10.11 6.41
CA THR A 139 3.64 -8.74 6.90
C THR A 139 2.41 -8.28 7.69
N SER A 140 1.21 -8.58 7.19
CA SER A 140 -0.05 -8.26 7.89
C SER A 140 -0.12 -8.96 9.25
N ARG A 141 0.19 -10.27 9.28
CA ARG A 141 0.26 -11.05 10.53
C ARG A 141 1.27 -10.50 11.52
N TYR A 142 2.47 -10.17 11.05
CA TYR A 142 3.51 -9.59 11.89
C TYR A 142 3.07 -8.26 12.52
N ILE A 143 2.40 -7.39 11.76
CA ILE A 143 1.85 -6.12 12.29
C ILE A 143 0.79 -6.39 13.35
N GLN A 144 -0.16 -7.30 13.07
CA GLN A 144 -1.20 -7.67 14.04
C GLN A 144 -0.61 -8.22 15.34
N GLU A 145 0.39 -9.10 15.25
CA GLU A 145 1.06 -9.67 16.41
C GLU A 145 1.83 -8.61 17.19
N THR A 146 2.54 -7.72 16.52
CA THR A 146 3.30 -6.64 17.17
C THR A 146 2.37 -5.62 17.84
N GLU A 147 1.25 -5.26 17.22
CA GLU A 147 0.21 -4.42 17.84
C GLU A 147 -0.43 -5.12 19.04
N ALA A 148 -0.76 -6.41 18.93
CA ALA A 148 -1.30 -7.18 20.04
C ALA A 148 -0.31 -7.24 21.21
N ARG A 149 0.97 -7.50 20.95
CA ARG A 149 2.04 -7.48 21.96
C ARG A 149 2.20 -6.09 22.58
N ALA A 150 2.24 -5.04 21.77
CA ALA A 150 2.34 -3.66 22.26
C ALA A 150 1.15 -3.29 23.16
N ASN A 151 -0.05 -3.72 22.81
CA ASN A 151 -1.24 -3.49 23.62
C ASN A 151 -1.22 -4.29 24.93
N ARG A 152 -0.77 -5.55 24.91
CA ARG A 152 -0.57 -6.34 26.14
C ARG A 152 0.46 -5.69 27.06
N MET A 153 1.60 -5.25 26.53
CA MET A 153 2.68 -4.62 27.30
C MET A 153 2.26 -3.31 27.97
N LYS A 154 1.32 -2.54 27.40
CA LYS A 154 0.79 -1.32 28.04
C LYS A 154 0.06 -1.59 29.36
N SER A 155 -0.43 -2.81 29.56
CA SER A 155 -1.21 -3.23 30.75
C SER A 155 -0.53 -4.32 31.59
N ALA A 156 0.59 -4.88 31.12
CA ALA A 156 1.28 -5.99 31.76
C ALA A 156 2.23 -5.50 32.86
N ARG A 157 2.37 -6.28 33.93
CA ARG A 157 3.41 -6.04 34.94
C ARG A 157 4.73 -6.61 34.44
N ASP A 158 5.85 -6.02 34.87
CA ASP A 158 7.20 -6.49 34.55
C ASP A 158 7.43 -7.99 34.84
N SER A 159 6.75 -8.53 35.86
CA SER A 159 6.79 -9.96 36.21
C SER A 159 6.24 -10.83 35.09
N ASP A 160 5.11 -10.42 34.51
CA ASP A 160 4.35 -11.21 33.54
C ASP A 160 5.11 -11.26 32.21
N ILE A 161 5.74 -10.14 31.84
CA ILE A 161 6.59 -10.04 30.64
C ILE A 161 7.83 -10.95 30.78
N ARG A 162 8.46 -10.98 31.96
CA ARG A 162 9.65 -11.82 32.18
C ARG A 162 9.33 -13.31 32.14
N GLU A 163 8.20 -13.71 32.71
CA GLU A 163 7.73 -15.10 32.70
C GLU A 163 7.39 -15.55 31.26
N GLU A 164 6.70 -14.71 30.48
CA GLU A 164 6.40 -15.00 29.07
C GLU A 164 7.67 -15.13 28.22
N LEU A 165 8.64 -14.21 28.38
CA LEU A 165 9.92 -14.29 27.68
C LEU A 165 10.72 -15.55 28.05
N TRP A 166 10.69 -15.94 29.32
CA TRP A 166 11.31 -17.19 29.78
C TRP A 166 10.67 -18.41 29.14
N GLU A 167 9.34 -18.45 29.03
CA GLU A 167 8.62 -19.57 28.42
C GLU A 167 8.86 -19.64 26.91
N GLN A 168 8.90 -18.50 26.22
CA GLN A 168 9.27 -18.45 24.80
C GLN A 168 10.71 -18.93 24.57
N HIS A 169 11.67 -18.47 25.38
CA HIS A 169 13.05 -18.94 25.32
C HIS A 169 13.14 -20.45 25.55
N ARG A 170 12.43 -20.98 26.54
CA ARG A 170 12.37 -22.42 26.82
C ARG A 170 11.81 -23.21 25.64
N THR A 171 10.74 -22.72 25.03
CA THR A 171 10.10 -23.34 23.87
C THR A 171 11.04 -23.35 22.67
N LEU A 172 11.69 -22.23 22.37
CA LEU A 172 12.66 -22.12 21.27
C LEU A 172 13.87 -23.02 21.48
N THR A 173 14.39 -23.08 22.71
CA THR A 173 15.50 -23.97 23.07
C THR A 173 15.10 -25.44 22.89
N LYS A 174 13.87 -25.80 23.28
CA LYS A 174 13.35 -27.15 23.08
C LYS A 174 13.23 -27.49 21.59
N THR A 175 12.59 -26.63 20.80
CA THR A 175 12.46 -26.88 19.35
C THR A 175 13.80 -26.94 18.64
N TRP A 176 14.78 -26.13 19.08
CA TRP A 176 16.14 -26.19 18.56
C TRP A 176 16.79 -27.55 18.85
N ASN A 177 16.70 -28.02 20.09
CA ASN A 177 17.24 -29.32 20.49
C ASN A 177 16.56 -30.47 19.72
N ASP A 178 15.24 -30.45 19.62
CA ASP A 178 14.46 -31.44 18.86
C ASP A 178 14.87 -31.46 17.36
N LEU A 179 15.17 -30.28 16.79
CA LEU A 179 15.67 -30.16 15.42
C LEU A 179 17.09 -30.70 15.26
N THR A 180 18.00 -30.43 16.21
CA THR A 180 19.35 -30.99 16.17
C THR A 180 19.36 -32.51 16.34
N ASP A 181 18.46 -33.06 17.15
CA ASP A 181 18.32 -34.51 17.34
C ASP A 181 17.70 -35.19 16.10
N PHE A 182 16.84 -34.49 15.36
CA PHE A 182 16.26 -35.00 14.11
C PHE A 182 17.25 -34.97 12.93
N LEU A 183 18.21 -34.04 12.94
CA LEU A 183 19.17 -33.84 11.85
C LEU A 183 20.54 -34.53 12.06
N GLY A 184 20.81 -35.02 13.27
CA GLY A 184 22.03 -35.78 13.63
C GLY A 184 21.87 -37.28 13.44
#